data_AF-A0A7J6UBQ6-F1
#
_entry.id   AF-A0A7J6UBQ6-F1
#
_cell.length_a   1.000
_cell.length_b   1.000
_cell.length_c   1.000
_cell.angle_alpha   90.00
_cell.angle_beta   90.00
_cell.angle_gamma   90.00
#
_symmetry.space_group_name_H-M   'P 1'
#
loop_
_entity.id
_entity.type
_entity.pdbx_description
1 polymer ?
#
loop_
_entity_poly.entity_id
_entity_poly.type
_entity_poly.pdbx_seq_one_letter_code
_entity_poly.pdbx_strand_id
1 'polypeptide(L)'
;MNGTTVGTAAAVTSAASHIGGRLCKIVLTGGPGGGKSTALTKLRNRLVHRGLPVTLIGENATPLIERMGGYELSWRHTWKHVEFQRIMLKAQLEQEDNIMSLCRLREDDRVIILDRGAFDGRTFCTADEWEKVRNSNHIYTDQELFDSCRAVFVTPLALSYLLFSYSYGVGSTNESRFHTPSMAAEADKLGREF
;
A
#
# COMPACT_ATOMS: atom_id res chain seq x y z
N MET A 1 -44.91 -44.34 -38.36
CA MET A 1 -43.84 -45.18 -37.79
C MET A 1 -42.56 -44.86 -38.53
N ASN A 2 -41.45 -44.74 -37.79
CA ASN A 2 -40.08 -44.37 -38.18
C ASN A 2 -39.93 -42.87 -38.52
N GLY A 3 -39.18 -42.04 -37.78
CA GLY A 3 -38.10 -42.30 -36.85
C GLY A 3 -36.82 -41.68 -37.42
N THR A 4 -36.45 -40.48 -37.00
CA THR A 4 -35.10 -39.97 -37.18
C THR A 4 -34.74 -39.07 -36.00
N THR A 5 -33.81 -39.59 -35.22
CA THR A 5 -33.08 -39.04 -34.08
C THR A 5 -32.61 -37.61 -34.29
N VAL A 6 -33.05 -36.68 -33.43
CA VAL A 6 -32.36 -35.40 -33.22
C VAL A 6 -31.16 -35.69 -32.32
N GLY A 7 -29.97 -35.60 -32.90
CA GLY A 7 -28.70 -35.82 -32.23
C GLY A 7 -28.44 -34.78 -31.15
N THR A 8 -28.05 -35.29 -29.99
CA THR A 8 -27.35 -34.60 -28.90
C THR A 8 -26.00 -34.09 -29.42
N ALA A 9 -25.82 -32.77 -29.45
CA ALA A 9 -24.52 -32.11 -29.41
C ALA A 9 -24.47 -31.36 -28.07
N ALA A 10 -23.99 -32.00 -27.01
CA ALA A 10 -22.59 -32.00 -26.60
C ALA A 10 -22.07 -30.56 -26.36
N ALA A 11 -21.98 -30.25 -25.08
CA ALA A 11 -21.21 -29.19 -24.43
C ALA A 11 -20.44 -28.22 -25.35
N VAL A 12 -20.87 -26.96 -25.33
CA VAL A 12 -19.94 -25.84 -25.55
C VAL A 12 -19.03 -25.76 -24.33
N THR A 13 -18.02 -26.62 -24.29
CA THR A 13 -16.79 -26.34 -23.58
C THR A 13 -15.90 -25.52 -24.52
N SER A 14 -15.24 -24.51 -23.94
CA SER A 14 -14.12 -23.73 -24.48
C SER A 14 -14.44 -22.30 -24.92
N ALA A 15 -14.11 -21.34 -24.04
CA ALA A 15 -13.23 -20.22 -24.42
C ALA A 15 -12.57 -19.57 -23.18
N ALA A 16 -11.28 -19.86 -23.00
CA ALA A 16 -10.25 -19.11 -22.28
C ALA A 16 -10.49 -18.68 -20.81
N SER A 17 -10.09 -19.53 -19.87
CA SER A 17 -9.73 -19.09 -18.51
C SER A 17 -8.47 -18.22 -18.57
N HIS A 18 -8.64 -16.91 -18.41
CA HIS A 18 -7.61 -15.87 -18.20
C HIS A 18 -6.31 -15.99 -19.00
N ILE A 19 -6.24 -15.32 -20.16
CA ILE A 19 -4.96 -14.92 -20.77
C ILE A 19 -4.50 -13.68 -19.99
N GLY A 20 -3.68 -13.88 -18.97
CA GLY A 20 -3.10 -12.82 -18.15
C GLY A 20 -2.35 -13.41 -16.97
N GLY A 21 -1.11 -12.99 -16.77
CA GLY A 21 -0.28 -13.47 -15.67
C GLY A 21 -0.86 -13.10 -14.30
N ARG A 22 -0.54 -13.89 -13.27
CA ARG A 22 -1.00 -13.68 -11.90
C ARG A 22 -0.26 -12.49 -11.27
N LEU A 23 -1.02 -11.59 -10.63
CA LEU A 23 -0.45 -10.50 -9.84
C LEU A 23 -0.45 -10.84 -8.36
N CYS A 24 0.71 -10.72 -7.71
CA CYS A 24 0.87 -10.86 -6.27
C CYS A 24 1.25 -9.51 -5.65
N LYS A 25 0.32 -8.89 -4.91
CA LYS A 25 0.53 -7.59 -4.25
C LYS A 25 1.07 -7.77 -2.83
N ILE A 26 2.21 -7.13 -2.54
CA ILE A 26 2.89 -7.15 -1.24
C ILE A 26 3.08 -5.71 -0.79
N VAL A 27 2.68 -5.39 0.45
CA VAL A 27 2.93 -4.07 1.05
C VAL A 27 4.05 -4.19 2.07
N LEU A 28 5.04 -3.30 1.96
CA LEU A 28 6.06 -3.11 2.99
C LEU A 28 5.71 -1.83 3.77
N THR A 29 5.40 -1.97 5.04
CA THR A 29 5.05 -0.86 5.94
C THR A 29 5.93 -0.88 7.20
N GLY A 30 5.94 0.22 7.95
CA GLY A 30 6.76 0.42 9.16
C GLY A 30 7.34 1.83 9.22
N GLY A 31 7.71 2.29 10.43
CA GLY A 31 8.18 3.66 10.59
C GLY A 31 9.59 3.93 10.01
N PRO A 32 10.01 5.21 9.92
CA PRO A 32 11.34 5.59 9.41
C PRO A 32 12.46 4.90 10.20
N GLY A 33 13.52 4.49 9.50
CA GLY A 33 14.65 3.77 10.11
C GLY A 33 14.43 2.27 10.37
N GLY A 34 13.25 1.70 10.09
CA GLY A 34 12.96 0.26 10.25
C GLY A 34 13.65 -0.68 9.24
N GLY A 35 14.55 -0.18 8.38
CA GLY A 35 15.25 -1.02 7.39
C GLY A 35 14.44 -1.42 6.15
N LYS A 36 13.26 -0.82 5.92
CA LYS A 36 12.39 -1.08 4.77
C LYS A 36 13.12 -1.04 3.42
N SER A 37 13.91 0.01 3.15
CA SER A 37 14.62 0.13 1.87
C SER A 37 15.63 -1.01 1.65
N THR A 38 16.24 -1.51 2.73
CA THR A 38 17.13 -2.69 2.67
C THR A 38 16.33 -3.96 2.43
N ALA A 39 15.20 -4.15 3.13
CA ALA A 39 14.32 -5.29 2.94
C ALA A 39 13.73 -5.33 1.51
N LEU A 40 13.27 -4.19 1.00
CA LEU A 40 12.75 -4.01 -0.35
C LEU A 40 13.81 -4.38 -1.39
N THR A 41 15.03 -3.87 -1.26
CA THR A 41 16.14 -4.19 -2.17
C THR A 41 16.44 -5.69 -2.16
N LYS A 42 16.54 -6.30 -0.97
CA LYS A 42 16.81 -7.75 -0.83
C LYS A 42 15.68 -8.60 -1.41
N LEU A 43 14.42 -8.24 -1.14
CA LEU A 43 13.24 -8.96 -1.62
C LEU A 43 13.15 -8.87 -3.14
N ARG A 44 13.24 -7.66 -3.70
CA ARG A 44 13.25 -7.42 -5.14
C ARG A 44 14.33 -8.25 -5.82
N ASN A 45 15.57 -8.17 -5.33
CA ASN A 45 16.68 -8.90 -5.93
C ASN A 45 16.45 -10.41 -5.89
N ARG A 46 16.00 -10.97 -4.77
CA ARG A 46 15.71 -12.42 -4.67
C ARG A 46 14.63 -12.89 -5.63
N LEU A 47 13.57 -12.10 -5.82
CA LEU A 47 12.49 -12.43 -6.75
C LEU A 47 12.96 -12.38 -8.20
N VAL A 48 13.68 -11.32 -8.57
CA VAL A 48 14.24 -11.17 -9.92
C VAL A 48 15.25 -12.29 -10.23
N HIS A 49 16.12 -12.66 -9.28
CA HIS A 49 17.05 -13.78 -9.46
C HIS A 49 16.35 -15.14 -9.66
N ARG A 50 15.10 -15.27 -9.23
CA ARG A 50 14.26 -16.46 -9.45
C ARG A 50 13.45 -16.38 -10.75
N GLY A 51 13.69 -15.36 -11.58
CA GLY A 51 12.97 -15.16 -12.84
C GLY A 51 11.57 -14.58 -12.67
N LEU A 52 11.21 -14.06 -11.49
CA LEU A 52 9.93 -13.39 -11.26
C LEU A 52 10.08 -11.89 -11.49
N PRO A 53 9.39 -11.32 -12.49
CA PRO A 53 9.34 -9.88 -12.68
C PRO A 53 8.72 -9.18 -11.47
N VAL A 54 9.30 -8.03 -11.11
CA VAL A 54 8.87 -7.23 -9.97
C VAL A 54 8.54 -5.82 -10.44
N THR A 55 7.37 -5.32 -10.03
CA THR A 55 7.02 -3.90 -10.13
C THR A 55 7.06 -3.27 -8.75
N LEU A 56 7.73 -2.14 -8.61
CA LEU A 56 7.74 -1.35 -7.39
C LEU A 56 6.75 -0.20 -7.52
N ILE A 57 5.94 0.01 -6.50
CA ILE A 57 5.07 1.19 -6.35
C ILE A 57 5.61 1.97 -5.17
N GLY A 58 6.08 3.20 -5.43
CA GLY A 58 6.52 4.11 -4.38
C GLY A 58 5.33 4.77 -3.68
N GLU A 59 5.61 5.42 -2.55
CA GLU A 59 4.63 6.23 -1.85
C GLU A 59 4.39 7.58 -2.54
N ASN A 60 3.15 8.09 -2.44
CA ASN A 60 2.77 9.38 -3.01
C ASN A 60 2.92 10.59 -2.08
N ALA A 61 3.03 10.38 -0.77
CA ALA A 61 2.99 11.48 0.19
C ALA A 61 4.21 12.40 0.09
N THR A 62 5.45 11.88 0.06
CA THR A 62 6.66 12.73 -0.03
C THR A 62 6.65 13.61 -1.28
N PRO A 63 6.50 13.08 -2.52
CA PRO A 63 6.55 13.94 -3.70
C PRO A 63 5.40 14.97 -3.72
N LEU A 64 4.22 14.63 -3.21
CA LEU A 64 3.09 15.58 -3.14
C LEU A 64 3.35 16.68 -2.10
N ILE A 65 3.85 16.33 -0.92
CA ILE A 65 4.18 17.28 0.14
C ILE A 65 5.29 18.22 -0.33
N GLU A 66 6.36 17.69 -0.93
CA GLU A 66 7.46 18.50 -1.45
C GLU A 66 6.98 19.50 -2.51
N ARG A 67 6.14 19.05 -3.46
CA ARG A 67 5.57 19.91 -4.51
C ARG A 67 4.60 20.96 -3.98
N MET A 68 3.91 20.69 -2.88
CA MET A 68 3.03 21.64 -2.21
C MET A 68 3.80 22.70 -1.41
N GLY A 69 5.08 22.47 -1.12
CA GLY A 69 5.91 23.35 -0.29
C GLY A 69 5.96 22.95 1.19
N GLY A 70 5.70 21.68 1.51
CA GLY A 70 5.72 21.15 2.88
C GLY A 70 4.34 21.04 3.52
N TYR A 71 4.28 20.41 4.69
CA TYR A 71 3.05 20.31 5.48
C TYR A 71 2.97 21.45 6.50
N GLU A 72 1.82 22.11 6.55
CA GLU A 72 1.57 23.21 7.48
C GLU A 72 1.10 22.67 8.84
N LEU A 73 1.90 22.92 9.89
CA LEU A 73 1.64 22.38 11.24
C LEU A 73 0.33 22.88 11.83
N SER A 74 -0.12 24.09 11.47
CA SER A 74 -1.41 24.65 11.92
C SER A 74 -2.62 23.88 11.40
N TRP A 75 -2.46 22.94 10.45
CA TRP A 75 -3.56 22.12 9.96
C TRP A 75 -3.92 20.98 10.91
N ARG A 76 -3.02 20.58 11.83
CA ARG A 76 -3.27 19.48 12.77
C ARG A 76 -4.57 19.68 13.56
N HIS A 77 -5.31 18.59 13.74
CA HIS A 77 -6.60 18.58 14.44
C HIS A 77 -7.67 19.52 13.84
N THR A 78 -7.48 19.95 12.59
CA THR A 78 -8.47 20.72 11.83
C THR A 78 -8.99 19.91 10.64
N TRP A 79 -10.09 20.37 10.05
CA TRP A 79 -10.63 19.79 8.82
C TRP A 79 -9.59 19.76 7.68
N LYS A 80 -8.61 20.67 7.66
CA LYS A 80 -7.55 20.70 6.66
C LYS A 80 -6.64 19.49 6.74
N HIS A 81 -6.36 18.97 7.95
CA HIS A 81 -5.59 17.74 8.11
C HIS A 81 -6.35 16.53 7.57
N VAL A 82 -7.65 16.43 7.87
CA VAL A 82 -8.52 15.37 7.33
C VAL A 82 -8.54 15.43 5.80
N GLU A 83 -8.73 16.62 5.23
CA GLU A 83 -8.76 16.80 3.78
C GLU A 83 -7.40 16.49 3.13
N PHE A 84 -6.31 16.88 3.76
CA PHE A 84 -4.95 16.53 3.33
C PHE A 84 -4.75 15.01 3.29
N GLN A 85 -5.11 14.29 4.35
CA GLN A 85 -4.99 12.83 4.40
C GLN A 85 -5.93 12.14 3.40
N ARG A 86 -7.13 12.69 3.17
CA ARG A 86 -8.06 12.23 2.14
C ARG A 86 -7.45 12.31 0.75
N ILE A 87 -6.80 13.42 0.40
CA ILE A 87 -6.13 13.61 -0.89
C ILE A 87 -4.97 12.63 -1.04
N MET A 88 -4.17 12.42 0.02
CA MET A 88 -3.05 11.46 -0.01
C MET A 88 -3.53 10.03 -0.21
N LEU A 89 -4.59 9.62 0.51
CA LEU A 89 -5.19 8.29 0.34
C LEU A 89 -5.72 8.10 -1.09
N LYS A 90 -6.45 9.09 -1.62
CA LYS A 90 -6.96 9.04 -3.00
C LYS A 90 -5.85 8.86 -4.02
N ALA A 91 -4.80 9.69 -3.93
CA ALA A 91 -3.66 9.63 -4.85
C ALA A 91 -2.95 8.27 -4.78
N GLN A 92 -2.78 7.70 -3.58
CA GLN A 92 -2.19 6.38 -3.40
C GLN A 92 -3.03 5.28 -4.05
N LEU A 93 -4.34 5.27 -3.84
CA LEU A 93 -5.26 4.29 -4.45
C LEU A 93 -5.25 4.39 -5.98
N GLU A 94 -5.36 5.60 -6.54
CA GLU A 94 -5.33 5.81 -7.99
C GLU A 94 -4.00 5.35 -8.61
N GLN A 95 -2.87 5.59 -7.95
CA GLN A 95 -1.58 5.10 -8.41
C GLN A 95 -1.50 3.56 -8.37
N GLU A 96 -1.94 2.94 -7.28
CA GLU A 96 -1.99 1.49 -7.16
C GLU A 96 -2.82 0.87 -8.28
N ASP A 97 -4.03 1.39 -8.51
CA ASP A 97 -4.96 0.88 -9.53
C ASP A 97 -4.43 1.06 -10.96
N ASN A 98 -3.85 2.22 -11.26
CA ASN A 98 -3.26 2.49 -12.56
C ASN A 98 -2.09 1.55 -12.86
N ILE A 99 -1.17 1.36 -11.89
CA ILE A 99 -0.01 0.47 -12.07
C ILE A 99 -0.45 -0.99 -12.14
N MET A 100 -1.42 -1.40 -11.31
CA MET A 100 -2.00 -2.75 -11.41
C MET A 100 -2.63 -2.99 -12.79
N SER A 101 -3.38 -2.02 -13.31
CA SER A 101 -3.99 -2.10 -14.65
C SER A 101 -2.94 -2.24 -15.74
N LEU A 102 -1.85 -1.46 -15.67
CA LEU A 102 -0.71 -1.60 -16.59
C LEU A 102 -0.01 -2.96 -16.46
N CYS A 103 0.08 -3.52 -15.25
CA CYS A 103 0.63 -4.87 -15.05
C CYS A 103 -0.27 -5.96 -15.62
N ARG A 104 -1.60 -5.79 -15.59
CA ARG A 104 -2.57 -6.73 -16.20
C ARG A 104 -2.50 -6.78 -17.72
N LEU A 105 -1.90 -5.78 -18.37
CA LEU A 105 -1.63 -5.82 -19.82
C LEU A 105 -0.50 -6.79 -20.19
N ARG A 106 0.15 -7.41 -19.21
CA ARG A 106 1.26 -8.33 -19.41
C ARG A 106 0.81 -9.78 -19.27
N GLU A 107 1.55 -10.68 -19.90
CA GLU A 107 1.28 -12.13 -19.88
C GLU A 107 2.08 -12.87 -18.78
N ASP A 108 3.00 -12.21 -18.08
CA ASP A 108 3.85 -12.79 -17.03
C ASP A 108 3.24 -12.73 -15.62
N ASP A 109 3.46 -13.80 -14.84
CA ASP A 109 3.27 -13.76 -13.39
C ASP A 109 4.22 -12.73 -12.77
N ARG A 110 3.69 -11.85 -11.92
CA ARG A 110 4.42 -10.68 -11.43
C ARG A 110 4.14 -10.39 -9.97
N VAL A 111 5.19 -9.95 -9.27
CA VAL A 111 5.08 -9.43 -7.91
C VAL A 111 5.04 -7.92 -7.94
N ILE A 112 4.07 -7.33 -7.25
CA ILE A 112 3.95 -5.89 -7.03
C ILE A 112 4.33 -5.63 -5.58
N ILE A 113 5.34 -4.80 -5.36
CA ILE A 113 5.79 -4.42 -4.02
C ILE A 113 5.51 -2.94 -3.81
N LEU A 114 4.77 -2.61 -2.75
CA LEU A 114 4.47 -1.25 -2.35
C LEU A 114 5.42 -0.84 -1.23
N ASP A 115 6.15 0.26 -1.43
CA ASP A 115 6.87 0.95 -0.35
C ASP A 115 5.88 1.88 0.34
N ARG A 116 5.22 1.37 1.39
CA ARG A 116 4.00 1.91 2.02
C ARG A 116 2.75 1.76 1.13
N GLY A 117 1.62 1.44 1.75
CA GLY A 117 0.33 1.29 1.06
C GLY A 117 -0.69 2.31 1.54
N ALA A 118 -1.90 2.25 0.99
CA ALA A 118 -3.04 3.11 1.34
C ALA A 118 -3.29 3.26 2.86
N PHE A 119 -3.04 2.22 3.66
CA PHE A 119 -3.24 2.25 5.11
C PHE A 119 -2.19 3.08 5.88
N ASP A 120 -1.06 3.49 5.27
CA ASP A 120 0.02 4.23 5.95
C ASP A 120 -0.48 5.54 6.58
N GLY A 121 -1.48 6.17 5.94
CA GLY A 121 -2.14 7.39 6.43
C GLY A 121 -2.77 7.27 7.82
N ARG A 122 -3.22 6.06 8.22
CA ARG A 122 -3.82 5.80 9.54
C ARG A 122 -2.93 6.23 10.69
N THR A 123 -1.62 6.10 10.52
CA THR A 123 -0.58 6.47 11.51
C THR A 123 -0.63 7.95 11.88
N PHE A 124 -1.13 8.80 10.99
CA PHE A 124 -1.11 10.25 11.13
C PHE A 124 -2.46 10.83 11.58
N CYS A 125 -3.49 10.00 11.70
CA CYS A 125 -4.85 10.38 12.07
C CYS A 125 -5.24 9.82 13.44
N THR A 126 -6.09 10.54 14.16
CA THR A 126 -6.93 9.93 15.20
C THR A 126 -7.95 8.96 14.58
N ALA A 127 -8.62 8.15 15.40
CA ALA A 127 -9.67 7.24 14.92
C ALA A 127 -10.79 8.01 14.17
N ASP A 128 -11.27 9.11 14.75
CA ASP A 128 -12.32 9.96 14.17
C ASP A 128 -11.88 10.65 12.87
N GLU A 129 -10.62 11.11 12.81
CA GLU A 129 -10.05 11.69 11.60
C GLU A 129 -9.93 10.62 10.49
N TRP A 130 -9.47 9.42 10.84
CA TRP A 130 -9.30 8.32 9.90
C TRP A 130 -10.62 7.82 9.33
N GLU A 131 -11.66 7.72 10.17
CA GLU A 131 -13.00 7.37 9.72
C GLU A 131 -13.51 8.38 8.66
N LYS A 132 -13.33 9.68 8.91
CA LYS A 132 -13.69 10.72 7.93
C LYS A 132 -12.89 10.60 6.63
N VAL A 133 -11.59 10.33 6.72
CA VAL A 133 -10.69 10.12 5.56
C VAL A 133 -11.14 8.94 4.71
N ARG A 134 -11.43 7.79 5.33
CA ARG A 134 -11.87 6.56 4.64
C ARG A 134 -13.24 6.72 4.01
N ASN A 135 -14.23 7.19 4.78
CA ASN A 135 -15.60 7.37 4.30
C ASN A 135 -15.66 8.30 3.10
N SER A 136 -14.83 9.36 3.08
CA SER A 136 -14.75 10.30 1.95
C SER A 136 -14.10 9.71 0.68
N ASN A 137 -13.48 8.53 0.78
CA ASN A 137 -12.95 7.75 -0.34
C ASN A 137 -13.79 6.48 -0.60
N HIS A 138 -15.00 6.40 -0.04
CA HIS A 138 -15.91 5.24 -0.14
C HIS A 138 -15.31 3.93 0.37
N ILE A 139 -14.42 4.03 1.37
CA ILE A 139 -13.86 2.88 2.08
C ILE A 139 -14.58 2.78 3.42
N TYR A 140 -15.30 1.69 3.65
CA TYR A 140 -16.14 1.56 4.85
C TYR A 140 -15.43 0.81 5.98
N THR A 141 -14.48 -0.07 5.65
CA THR A 141 -13.69 -0.85 6.61
C THR A 141 -12.19 -0.74 6.34
N ASP A 142 -11.37 -0.92 7.38
CA ASP A 142 -9.92 -1.05 7.19
C ASP A 142 -9.58 -2.34 6.40
N GLN A 143 -10.40 -3.38 6.54
CA GLN A 143 -10.26 -4.65 5.83
C GLN A 143 -10.25 -4.50 4.31
N GLU A 144 -11.08 -3.59 3.76
CA GLU A 144 -11.08 -3.29 2.31
C GLU A 144 -9.71 -2.85 1.78
N LEU A 145 -8.91 -2.15 2.61
CA LEU A 145 -7.55 -1.75 2.24
C LEU A 145 -6.59 -2.95 2.23
N PHE A 146 -6.82 -3.91 3.12
CA PHE A 146 -6.00 -5.12 3.27
C PHE A 146 -6.37 -6.23 2.29
N ASP A 147 -7.64 -6.40 1.93
CA ASP A 147 -8.13 -7.46 1.04
C ASP A 147 -7.48 -7.44 -0.34
N SER A 148 -7.06 -6.26 -0.78
CA SER A 148 -6.31 -6.09 -2.03
C SER A 148 -4.86 -6.60 -1.95
N CYS A 149 -4.33 -6.84 -0.74
CA CYS A 149 -2.95 -7.20 -0.46
C CYS A 149 -2.83 -8.68 -0.07
N ARG A 150 -1.86 -9.39 -0.65
CA ARG A 150 -1.60 -10.81 -0.32
C ARG A 150 -0.69 -10.98 0.90
N ALA A 151 0.10 -9.96 1.24
CA ALA A 151 0.93 -9.92 2.43
C ALA A 151 1.25 -8.48 2.82
N VAL A 152 1.22 -8.19 4.13
CA VAL A 152 1.70 -6.94 4.73
C VAL A 152 2.91 -7.28 5.59
N PHE A 153 4.07 -6.67 5.28
CA PHE A 153 5.26 -6.80 6.10
C PHE A 153 5.45 -5.51 6.88
N VAL A 154 5.32 -5.60 8.21
CA VAL A 154 5.65 -4.52 9.12
C VAL A 154 7.10 -4.70 9.56
N THR A 155 7.99 -3.78 9.19
CA THR A 155 9.31 -3.74 9.80
C THR A 155 9.23 -2.99 11.13
N PRO A 156 9.59 -3.61 12.27
CA PRO A 156 9.70 -2.88 13.52
C PRO A 156 10.61 -1.67 13.35
N LEU A 157 10.20 -0.52 13.89
CA LEU A 157 11.11 0.58 14.13
C LEU A 157 12.29 0.05 14.96
N ALA A 158 13.53 0.35 14.56
CA ALA A 158 14.72 0.09 15.37
C ALA A 158 14.79 1.06 16.56
N LEU A 159 13.70 1.20 17.33
CA LEU A 159 13.56 2.21 18.38
C LEU A 159 14.33 1.85 19.66
N SER A 160 14.72 0.58 19.87
CA SER A 160 15.40 0.17 21.10
C SER A 160 16.81 0.75 21.27
N TYR A 161 17.47 1.24 20.21
CA TYR A 161 18.86 1.72 20.27
C TYR A 161 19.03 3.24 20.09
N LEU A 162 17.99 4.01 19.80
CA LEU A 162 18.11 5.38 19.28
C LEU A 162 17.25 6.43 20.00
N LEU A 163 16.86 6.16 21.26
CA LEU A 163 16.06 7.06 22.09
C LEU A 163 16.74 8.42 22.38
N PHE A 164 18.07 8.51 22.30
CA PHE A 164 18.81 9.74 22.63
C PHE A 164 19.09 10.68 21.46
N SER A 165 18.70 10.32 20.23
CA SER A 165 19.01 11.12 19.03
C SER A 165 17.80 11.37 18.13
N TYR A 166 16.60 11.03 18.63
CA TYR A 166 15.35 11.10 17.88
C TYR A 166 14.76 12.52 17.94
N SER A 167 15.44 13.48 17.31
CA SER A 167 14.88 14.84 17.17
C SER A 167 13.95 14.96 15.98
N TYR A 168 14.18 14.14 14.95
CA TYR A 168 13.33 13.83 13.80
C TYR A 168 13.74 12.42 13.41
N GLY A 169 12.82 11.58 12.90
CA GLY A 169 13.13 10.19 12.61
C GLY A 169 14.43 10.07 11.81
N VAL A 170 15.44 9.38 12.34
CA VAL A 170 16.76 9.31 11.72
C VAL A 170 16.62 8.70 10.32
N GLY A 171 17.00 9.47 9.29
CA GLY A 171 16.80 9.12 7.88
C GLY A 171 15.51 9.66 7.24
N SER A 172 14.69 10.43 7.95
CA SER A 172 13.67 11.28 7.35
C SER A 172 14.31 12.57 6.87
N THR A 173 14.38 12.78 5.55
CA THR A 173 14.72 14.09 4.96
C THR A 173 13.52 15.04 4.94
N ASN A 174 12.35 14.57 5.42
CA ASN A 174 11.10 15.28 5.30
C ASN A 174 10.62 15.80 6.66
N GLU A 175 10.72 17.12 6.84
CA GLU A 175 10.25 17.86 8.03
C GLU A 175 8.72 17.76 8.22
N SER A 176 7.95 17.37 7.21
CA SER A 176 6.50 17.16 7.34
C SER A 176 6.11 15.95 8.18
N ARG A 177 7.07 15.05 8.43
CA ARG A 177 6.88 13.79 9.18
C ARG A 177 7.29 13.97 10.64
N PHE A 178 6.66 14.91 11.33
CA PHE A 178 6.80 15.03 12.79
C PHE A 178 6.03 13.91 13.49
N HIS A 179 6.75 13.01 14.14
CA HIS A 179 6.24 11.98 15.02
C HIS A 179 7.23 11.85 16.17
N THR A 180 6.73 11.83 17.40
CA THR A 180 7.57 11.54 18.56
C THR A 180 7.95 10.05 18.54
N PRO A 181 9.03 9.65 19.23
CA PRO A 181 9.36 8.23 19.43
C PRO A 181 8.16 7.37 19.86
N SER A 182 7.30 7.93 20.72
CA SER A 182 6.09 7.27 21.21
C SER A 182 5.04 7.05 20.11
N MET A 183 4.79 8.05 19.26
CA MET A 183 3.86 7.93 18.13
C MET A 183 4.36 6.92 17.09
N ALA A 184 5.68 6.89 16.85
CA ALA A 184 6.29 5.90 15.98
C ALA A 184 6.13 4.47 16.53
N ALA A 185 6.26 4.28 17.85
CA ALA A 185 6.06 2.99 18.51
C ALA A 185 4.59 2.53 18.52
N GLU A 186 3.65 3.46 18.67
CA GLU A 186 2.21 3.19 18.66
C GLU A 186 1.72 2.80 17.26
N ALA A 187 2.19 3.50 16.21
CA ALA A 187 1.96 3.13 14.82
C ALA A 187 2.47 1.71 14.49
N ASP A 188 3.63 1.38 15.04
CA ASP A 188 4.26 0.07 14.92
C ASP A 188 3.47 -1.04 15.65
N LYS A 189 2.75 -0.71 16.73
CA LYS A 189 1.83 -1.63 17.41
C LYS A 189 0.56 -1.84 16.59
N LEU A 190 -0.04 -0.74 16.12
CA LEU A 190 -1.22 -0.78 15.24
C LEU A 190 -0.97 -1.68 14.03
N GLY A 191 0.20 -1.61 13.40
CA GLY A 191 0.53 -2.47 12.26
C GLY A 191 0.61 -3.97 12.59
N ARG A 192 0.89 -4.36 13.85
CA ARG A 192 1.06 -5.78 14.27
C ARG A 192 -0.24 -6.45 14.73
N GLU A 193 -1.28 -5.67 14.98
CA GLU A 193 -2.58 -6.15 15.46
C GLU A 193 -3.56 -6.49 14.31
N PHE A 194 -3.10 -6.34 13.06
CA PHE A 194 -3.74 -6.84 11.83
C PHE A 194 -2.94 -8.01 11.26
#